data_AF-A0A9E3EUX2-F1
#
_entry.id   AF-A0A9E3EUX2-F1
#
_cell.length_a   1.000
_cell.length_b   1.000
_cell.length_c   1.000
_cell.angle_alpha   90.00
_cell.angle_beta   90.00
_cell.angle_gamma   90.00
#
_symmetry.space_group_name_H-M   'P 1'
#
loop_
_entity.id
_entity.type
_entity.pdbx_description
1 polymer ?
#
loop_
_entity_poly.entity_id
_entity_poly.type
_entity_poly.pdbx_seq_one_letter_code
_entity_poly.pdbx_strand_id
1 'polypeptide(L)'
;MKRFLPLALLAASLAGCDLFTGPDDKISVPSVGKLLTFNVNHESTCDSPVFRTGRVAAVTQHAIVVADTANPANGFTDADYQGFGEAFDNLVWPVDTGTFGEPTDIDHNGRVVIFFTRYVNDLTPQGAGFFYGGFTFSRDLFPQKGTKELGECTASNEAEMFYMLVPDPARGGPFSLSEVRRTTVGTLAHEFQHLINAARRLYVLKAGDNWEEVVWLNEGLSHVAEELTFYRASGLTPKQDIDVAKIVAAPGGSAAELSYQRSNFTRLQSFYGEPEANSPYDTDDDLATRGAIWQFLRYEGDRRPDDQAFFNGLANSKVRGMENLQAAMGSDPIPAFRDWAVSIYTDNAVQTSDSRFAQPSWNFRSVLAAIRGGTFFLKTRQLAGGATRLTLHAGGTAFLRFGVAAGARADITLSTGSGAACQTVALQVGQVFTANPGEGTHLCVDGGTGGGEYTLVPFYGARTSDDQLPLTVTSTGVQIAAGPPSPDRVPFASAAPALQTTPTFRQSTQLEMQLRDRERRELTPLIRDRGTASHAQAAATAAPSDLYVSVVRTK
;
A
#
# COMPACT_ATOMS: atom_id res chain seq x y z
N MET A 1 29.09 51.92 -66.82
CA MET A 1 27.89 51.22 -66.33
C MET A 1 28.30 50.17 -65.29
N LYS A 2 27.83 50.36 -64.04
CA LYS A 2 27.55 49.42 -62.92
C LYS A 2 28.47 48.18 -62.74
N ARG A 3 29.41 48.08 -61.78
CA ARG A 3 29.36 47.97 -60.28
C ARG A 3 28.63 46.74 -59.68
N PHE A 4 29.44 45.88 -59.05
CA PHE A 4 29.35 45.17 -57.75
C PHE A 4 28.33 44.02 -57.44
N LEU A 5 28.94 42.97 -56.84
CA LEU A 5 28.53 41.97 -55.82
C LEU A 5 27.65 40.76 -56.22
N PRO A 6 27.99 39.53 -55.74
CA PRO A 6 27.13 38.36 -55.85
C PRO A 6 26.10 38.30 -54.71
N LEU A 7 24.95 37.72 -55.03
CA LEU A 7 23.79 37.53 -54.16
C LEU A 7 24.10 36.51 -53.05
N ALA A 8 24.13 36.95 -51.79
CA ALA A 8 24.06 36.06 -50.63
C ALA A 8 22.60 35.66 -50.39
N LEU A 9 22.31 34.36 -50.41
CA LEU A 9 21.03 33.82 -49.95
C LEU A 9 21.11 33.58 -48.43
N LEU A 10 20.21 34.22 -47.68
CA LEU A 10 20.01 34.05 -46.24
C LEU A 10 19.66 32.58 -45.94
N ALA A 11 20.51 31.88 -45.18
CA ALA A 11 20.10 30.70 -44.43
C ALA A 11 19.71 31.14 -43.01
N ALA A 12 18.43 31.10 -42.70
CA ALA A 12 17.94 31.25 -41.33
C ALA A 12 18.24 29.97 -40.55
N SER A 13 18.83 30.13 -39.36
CA SER A 13 19.18 29.05 -38.45
C SER A 13 17.94 28.37 -37.85
N LEU A 14 17.78 27.08 -38.07
CA LEU A 14 17.04 26.18 -37.19
C LEU A 14 18.09 25.35 -36.45
N ALA A 15 18.47 25.81 -35.25
CA ALA A 15 19.28 25.05 -34.32
C ALA A 15 18.37 24.54 -33.20
N GLY A 16 18.48 23.25 -32.89
CA GLY A 16 17.96 22.66 -31.65
C GLY A 16 16.75 21.74 -31.80
N CYS A 17 16.87 20.66 -32.58
CA CYS A 17 16.04 19.47 -32.41
C CYS A 17 16.97 18.27 -32.63
N ASP A 18 17.71 17.89 -31.61
CA ASP A 18 18.55 16.69 -31.67
C ASP A 18 17.64 15.46 -31.50
N LEU A 19 17.48 14.72 -32.59
CA LEU A 19 16.89 13.39 -32.61
C LEU A 19 18.00 12.37 -32.34
N PHE A 20 17.84 11.58 -31.29
CA PHE A 20 18.83 10.65 -30.73
C PHE A 20 19.23 9.51 -31.69
N THR A 21 20.54 9.32 -31.92
CA THR A 21 21.12 8.13 -32.57
C THR A 21 22.51 7.78 -32.00
N GLY A 22 22.64 6.70 -31.20
CA GLY A 22 23.94 6.07 -30.89
C GLY A 22 24.05 5.42 -29.50
N PRO A 23 24.72 4.25 -29.34
CA PRO A 23 24.68 3.44 -28.11
C PRO A 23 25.82 3.69 -27.09
N ASP A 24 26.52 4.82 -27.11
CA ASP A 24 27.65 5.09 -26.18
C ASP A 24 27.76 6.55 -25.69
N ASP A 25 26.75 7.39 -25.93
CA ASP A 25 26.69 8.72 -25.32
C ASP A 25 25.97 8.65 -23.98
N LYS A 26 26.72 8.81 -22.89
CA LYS A 26 26.13 9.20 -21.60
C LYS A 26 25.30 10.45 -21.86
N ILE A 27 23.98 10.38 -21.77
CA ILE A 27 23.13 11.58 -21.87
C ILE A 27 23.61 12.51 -20.75
N SER A 28 24.20 13.65 -21.13
CA SER A 28 24.81 14.55 -20.17
C SER A 28 23.76 15.04 -19.18
N VAL A 29 24.02 14.91 -17.88
CA VAL A 29 23.14 15.42 -16.82
C VAL A 29 22.78 16.87 -17.15
N PRO A 30 21.47 17.20 -17.27
CA PRO A 30 21.06 18.51 -17.73
C PRO A 30 21.42 19.58 -16.72
N SER A 31 21.85 20.76 -17.19
CA SER A 31 22.14 21.89 -16.31
C SER A 31 20.86 22.46 -15.69
N VAL A 32 20.93 22.95 -14.45
CA VAL A 32 19.87 23.74 -13.83
C VAL A 32 19.44 24.89 -14.77
N GLY A 33 18.13 25.08 -14.93
CA GLY A 33 17.54 26.05 -15.86
C GLY A 33 17.26 25.49 -17.26
N LYS A 34 17.79 24.32 -17.63
CA LYS A 34 17.47 23.65 -18.90
C LYS A 34 15.98 23.34 -18.96
N LEU A 35 15.37 23.53 -20.13
CA LEU A 35 14.00 23.10 -20.41
C LEU A 35 14.03 21.67 -20.95
N LEU A 36 13.16 20.82 -20.38
CA LEU A 36 12.89 19.45 -20.77
C LEU A 36 11.40 19.32 -21.08
N THR A 37 11.04 18.36 -21.93
CA THR A 37 9.64 18.10 -22.29
C THR A 37 9.33 16.65 -22.02
N PHE A 38 8.25 16.39 -21.28
CA PHE A 38 7.82 15.04 -20.92
C PHE A 38 6.36 14.81 -21.34
N ASN A 39 6.06 13.60 -21.81
CA ASN A 39 4.69 13.14 -22.01
C ASN A 39 4.07 12.83 -20.64
N VAL A 40 3.03 13.55 -20.25
CA VAL A 40 2.32 13.36 -18.98
C VAL A 40 1.02 12.56 -19.13
N ASN A 41 0.63 12.16 -20.35
CA ASN A 41 -0.68 11.56 -20.58
C ASN A 41 -0.86 10.27 -19.78
N HIS A 42 -1.76 10.24 -18.80
CA HIS A 42 -2.08 9.02 -18.04
C HIS A 42 -3.17 8.16 -18.70
N GLU A 43 -3.90 8.71 -19.68
CA GLU A 43 -5.02 8.05 -20.35
C GLU A 43 -4.61 7.29 -21.62
N SER A 44 -3.39 7.50 -22.12
CA SER A 44 -2.85 6.79 -23.28
C SER A 44 -1.41 6.38 -23.02
N THR A 45 -1.11 5.12 -23.35
CA THR A 45 0.21 4.55 -23.10
C THR A 45 1.16 4.92 -24.23
N CYS A 46 1.14 4.22 -25.37
CA CYS A 46 2.18 4.39 -26.40
C CYS A 46 1.83 5.34 -27.54
N ASP A 47 0.66 6.00 -27.45
CA ASP A 47 0.11 6.91 -28.45
C ASP A 47 -0.34 8.23 -27.79
N SER A 48 -0.76 9.18 -28.63
CA SER A 48 -1.43 10.43 -28.20
C SER A 48 -0.74 11.17 -27.03
N PRO A 49 0.56 11.49 -27.13
CA PRO A 49 1.27 12.13 -26.04
C PRO A 49 0.69 13.52 -25.71
N VAL A 50 0.64 13.83 -24.42
CA VAL A 50 0.34 15.17 -23.92
C VAL A 50 1.62 15.71 -23.32
N PHE A 51 2.26 16.64 -24.00
CA PHE A 51 3.55 17.16 -23.57
C PHE A 51 3.41 18.33 -22.59
N ARG A 52 4.23 18.33 -21.54
CA ARG A 52 4.49 19.47 -20.66
C ARG A 52 5.97 19.85 -20.72
N THR A 53 6.25 21.15 -20.71
CA THR A 53 7.62 21.67 -20.66
C THR A 53 7.96 22.06 -19.23
N GLY A 54 8.96 21.41 -18.66
CA GLY A 54 9.50 21.70 -17.35
C GLY A 54 10.90 22.30 -17.40
N ARG A 55 11.24 23.09 -16.38
CA ARG A 55 12.58 23.60 -16.14
C ARG A 55 13.25 22.74 -15.07
N VAL A 56 14.50 22.33 -15.31
CA VAL A 56 15.34 21.71 -14.27
C VAL A 56 15.55 22.73 -13.15
N ALA A 57 14.93 22.47 -12.00
CA ALA A 57 14.97 23.34 -10.82
C ALA A 57 16.13 22.98 -9.90
N ALA A 58 16.46 21.69 -9.81
CA ALA A 58 17.60 21.19 -9.05
C ALA A 58 18.16 19.91 -9.69
N VAL A 59 19.45 19.66 -9.46
CA VAL A 59 20.12 18.40 -9.78
C VAL A 59 20.90 18.00 -8.55
N THR A 60 20.58 16.83 -8.01
CA THR A 60 21.21 16.31 -6.78
C THR A 60 21.99 15.04 -7.09
N GLN A 61 22.31 14.22 -6.08
CA GLN A 61 23.09 13.00 -6.28
C GLN A 61 22.31 11.97 -7.12
N HIS A 62 21.05 11.73 -6.79
CA HIS A 62 20.22 10.70 -7.40
C HIS A 62 18.97 11.25 -8.11
N ALA A 63 18.74 12.56 -8.10
CA ALA A 63 17.57 13.16 -8.74
C ALA A 63 17.88 14.29 -9.74
N ILE A 64 17.07 14.36 -10.79
CA ILE A 64 16.86 15.54 -11.62
C ILE A 64 15.46 16.08 -11.28
N VAL A 65 15.39 17.19 -10.55
CA VAL A 65 14.11 17.78 -10.13
C VAL A 65 13.65 18.78 -11.18
N VAL A 66 12.49 18.52 -11.77
CA VAL A 66 11.94 19.31 -12.86
C VAL A 66 10.63 19.96 -12.41
N ALA A 67 10.50 21.27 -12.62
CA ALA A 67 9.29 22.03 -12.33
C ALA A 67 8.61 22.44 -13.64
N ASP A 68 7.38 22.01 -13.86
CA ASP A 68 6.56 22.43 -15.00
C ASP A 68 6.46 23.96 -15.05
N THR A 69 6.75 24.53 -16.22
CA THR A 69 6.71 25.99 -16.44
C THR A 69 5.30 26.57 -16.32
N ALA A 70 4.26 25.72 -16.38
CA ALA A 70 2.88 26.10 -16.18
C ALA A 70 2.39 25.95 -14.72
N ASN A 71 3.24 25.53 -13.78
CA ASN A 71 2.86 25.39 -12.37
C ASN A 71 2.25 26.68 -11.79
N PRO A 72 1.29 26.58 -10.85
CA PRO A 72 0.67 27.75 -10.24
C PRO A 72 1.69 28.67 -9.55
N ALA A 73 1.43 29.98 -9.62
CA ALA A 73 2.24 30.98 -8.90
C ALA A 73 2.10 30.81 -7.38
N ASN A 74 3.08 31.32 -6.63
CA ASN A 74 3.17 31.19 -5.16
C ASN A 74 3.22 29.73 -4.66
N GLY A 75 3.65 28.80 -5.51
CA GLY A 75 3.95 27.41 -5.15
C GLY A 75 5.36 27.24 -4.60
N PHE A 76 5.98 26.10 -4.91
CA PHE A 76 7.34 25.80 -4.50
C PHE A 76 8.37 26.75 -5.09
N THR A 77 9.41 27.03 -4.32
CA THR A 77 10.60 27.77 -4.72
C THR A 77 11.71 26.82 -5.19
N ASP A 78 12.76 27.33 -5.83
CA ASP A 78 13.93 26.52 -6.20
C ASP A 78 14.63 25.89 -4.98
N ALA A 79 14.58 26.56 -3.82
CA ALA A 79 15.08 26.00 -2.57
C ALA A 79 14.21 24.82 -2.08
N ASP A 80 12.89 24.85 -2.30
CA ASP A 80 12.03 23.71 -1.99
C ASP A 80 12.37 22.52 -2.89
N TYR A 81 12.52 22.75 -4.20
CA TYR A 81 12.88 21.70 -5.16
C TYR A 81 14.25 21.09 -4.85
N GLN A 82 15.25 21.91 -4.51
CA GLN A 82 16.54 21.43 -4.02
C GLN A 82 16.37 20.58 -2.75
N GLY A 83 15.60 21.06 -1.77
CA GLY A 83 15.34 20.34 -0.54
C GLY A 83 14.64 18.99 -0.75
N PHE A 84 13.73 18.88 -1.72
CA PHE A 84 13.12 17.59 -2.08
C PHE A 84 14.10 16.63 -2.74
N GLY A 85 14.99 17.11 -3.62
CA GLY A 85 16.05 16.29 -4.20
C GLY A 85 17.03 15.79 -3.13
N GLU A 86 17.41 16.65 -2.18
CA GLU A 86 18.27 16.27 -1.06
C GLU A 86 17.57 15.29 -0.09
N ALA A 87 16.28 15.47 0.16
CA ALA A 87 15.50 14.52 0.95
C ALA A 87 15.38 13.17 0.23
N PHE A 88 15.19 13.18 -1.08
CA PHE A 88 15.20 11.95 -1.88
C PHE A 88 16.55 11.23 -1.74
N ASP A 89 17.68 11.93 -1.95
CA ASP A 89 19.02 11.33 -1.87
C ASP A 89 19.36 10.77 -0.48
N ASN A 90 19.03 11.51 0.59
CA ASN A 90 19.54 11.21 1.93
C ASN A 90 18.59 10.37 2.79
N LEU A 91 17.30 10.37 2.45
CA LEU A 91 16.26 9.67 3.21
C LEU A 91 15.63 8.55 2.38
N VAL A 92 15.03 8.87 1.23
CA VAL A 92 14.23 7.91 0.45
C VAL A 92 15.13 6.89 -0.27
N TRP A 93 16.10 7.37 -1.05
CA TRP A 93 16.99 6.54 -1.85
C TRP A 93 17.63 5.39 -1.05
N PRO A 94 18.35 5.63 0.07
CA PRO A 94 18.98 4.53 0.81
C PRO A 94 17.98 3.58 1.48
N VAL A 95 16.78 4.04 1.81
CA VAL A 95 15.73 3.20 2.40
C VAL A 95 15.15 2.24 1.36
N ASP A 96 14.75 2.78 0.21
CA ASP A 96 14.04 2.01 -0.80
C ASP A 96 15.01 1.13 -1.59
N THR A 97 16.18 1.62 -1.99
CA THR A 97 17.18 0.80 -2.69
C THR A 97 17.76 -0.29 -1.80
N GLY A 98 17.94 0.01 -0.50
CA GLY A 98 18.38 -0.97 0.49
C GLY A 98 17.36 -2.11 0.66
N THR A 99 16.08 -1.78 0.64
CA THR A 99 15.00 -2.76 0.86
C THR A 99 14.57 -3.48 -0.42
N PHE A 100 14.20 -2.74 -1.46
CA PHE A 100 13.56 -3.27 -2.66
C PHE A 100 14.56 -3.52 -3.81
N GLY A 101 15.76 -2.97 -3.71
CA GLY A 101 16.83 -3.05 -4.70
C GLY A 101 16.98 -1.77 -5.53
N GLU A 102 18.11 -1.65 -6.22
CA GLU A 102 18.40 -0.49 -7.07
C GLU A 102 17.45 -0.41 -8.28
N PRO A 103 17.03 0.81 -8.70
CA PRO A 103 16.38 1.00 -9.99
C PRO A 103 17.36 0.73 -11.14
N THR A 104 16.84 0.77 -12.37
CA THR A 104 17.68 0.81 -13.56
C THR A 104 18.15 2.25 -13.85
N ASP A 105 18.92 2.41 -14.92
CA ASP A 105 19.32 3.71 -15.50
C ASP A 105 19.29 3.56 -17.02
N ILE A 106 18.08 3.44 -17.58
CA ILE A 106 17.87 3.15 -19.01
C ILE A 106 18.26 4.32 -19.92
N ASP A 107 18.22 5.54 -19.38
CA ASP A 107 18.57 6.76 -20.11
C ASP A 107 20.03 7.21 -19.87
N HIS A 108 20.76 6.45 -19.05
CA HIS A 108 22.19 6.63 -18.77
C HIS A 108 22.57 8.00 -18.21
N ASN A 109 21.63 8.66 -17.52
CA ASN A 109 21.87 9.95 -16.87
C ASN A 109 22.33 9.77 -15.39
N GLY A 110 22.14 8.56 -14.83
CA GLY A 110 22.53 8.17 -13.48
C GLY A 110 21.61 8.68 -12.36
N ARG A 111 20.40 9.15 -12.68
CA ARG A 111 19.44 9.79 -11.77
C ARG A 111 18.00 9.49 -12.19
N VAL A 112 17.11 9.59 -11.20
CA VAL A 112 15.66 9.54 -11.41
C VAL A 112 15.13 10.97 -11.66
N VAL A 113 14.24 11.12 -12.63
CA VAL A 113 13.56 12.39 -12.88
C VAL A 113 12.35 12.53 -11.97
N ILE A 114 12.31 13.60 -11.17
CA ILE A 114 11.17 13.96 -10.33
C ILE A 114 10.45 15.12 -10.99
N PHE A 115 9.32 14.86 -11.66
CA PHE A 115 8.59 15.89 -12.41
C PHE A 115 7.40 16.46 -11.64
N PHE A 116 7.58 17.63 -11.05
CA PHE A 116 6.54 18.40 -10.37
C PHE A 116 5.69 19.17 -11.39
N THR A 117 4.44 18.76 -11.58
CA THR A 117 3.58 19.31 -12.64
C THR A 117 2.14 19.56 -12.18
N ARG A 118 1.59 20.70 -12.60
CA ARG A 118 0.16 21.01 -12.50
C ARG A 118 -0.73 19.96 -13.14
N TYR A 119 -0.19 19.12 -14.03
CA TYR A 119 -0.97 18.05 -14.63
C TYR A 119 -1.52 17.11 -13.55
N VAL A 120 -0.73 16.77 -12.52
CA VAL A 120 -1.20 15.97 -11.37
C VAL A 120 -2.34 16.69 -10.64
N ASN A 121 -2.27 18.02 -10.50
CA ASN A 121 -3.37 18.79 -9.93
C ASN A 121 -4.64 18.66 -10.80
N ASP A 122 -4.50 18.81 -12.12
CA ASP A 122 -5.60 18.79 -13.08
C ASP A 122 -6.33 17.42 -13.12
N LEU A 123 -5.68 16.33 -12.66
CA LEU A 123 -6.32 15.00 -12.48
C LEU A 123 -7.42 15.00 -11.42
N THR A 124 -7.37 15.95 -10.48
CA THR A 124 -8.39 16.08 -9.44
C THR A 124 -9.39 17.16 -9.86
N PRO A 125 -10.68 16.84 -10.08
CA PRO A 125 -11.68 17.86 -10.38
C PRO A 125 -11.83 18.89 -9.25
N GLN A 126 -12.16 20.14 -9.58
CA GLN A 126 -12.41 21.17 -8.57
C GLN A 126 -13.60 20.78 -7.68
N GLY A 127 -13.42 20.85 -6.36
CA GLY A 127 -14.44 20.48 -5.38
C GLY A 127 -14.57 18.97 -5.13
N ALA A 128 -13.71 18.12 -5.74
CA ALA A 128 -13.67 16.70 -5.44
C ALA A 128 -13.33 16.47 -3.95
N GLY A 129 -13.95 15.44 -3.35
CA GLY A 129 -13.64 14.98 -2.00
C GLY A 129 -12.36 14.15 -1.88
N PHE A 130 -11.54 14.12 -2.94
CA PHE A 130 -10.29 13.38 -3.04
C PHE A 130 -9.23 14.16 -3.81
N PHE A 131 -7.97 13.69 -3.80
CA PHE A 131 -6.90 14.20 -4.65
C PHE A 131 -5.89 13.10 -5.03
N TYR A 132 -5.01 13.39 -5.99
CA TYR A 132 -3.87 12.54 -6.36
C TYR A 132 -2.55 13.21 -5.92
N GLY A 133 -1.66 12.46 -5.26
CA GLY A 133 -0.38 12.98 -4.75
C GLY A 133 0.77 12.89 -5.74
N GLY A 134 0.73 11.88 -6.59
CA GLY A 134 1.72 11.57 -7.61
C GLY A 134 1.31 10.30 -8.35
N PHE A 135 2.12 9.89 -9.32
CA PHE A 135 2.03 8.57 -9.94
C PHE A 135 3.33 8.23 -10.67
N THR A 136 3.57 6.94 -10.86
CA THR A 136 4.64 6.37 -11.69
C THR A 136 4.02 5.65 -12.88
N PHE A 137 4.38 6.00 -14.11
CA PHE A 137 3.87 5.30 -15.28
C PHE A 137 4.98 4.42 -15.86
N SER A 138 4.84 3.10 -15.74
CA SER A 138 5.77 2.09 -16.27
C SER A 138 6.04 2.24 -17.76
N ARG A 139 5.12 2.88 -18.52
CA ARG A 139 5.33 3.26 -19.92
C ARG A 139 6.67 3.98 -20.10
N ASP A 140 7.01 4.88 -19.19
CA ASP A 140 8.19 5.72 -19.33
C ASP A 140 9.49 4.89 -19.31
N LEU A 141 9.41 3.64 -18.86
CA LEU A 141 10.49 2.67 -18.95
C LEU A 141 10.57 1.94 -20.29
N PHE A 142 9.61 2.07 -21.21
CA PHE A 142 9.61 1.36 -22.51
C PHE A 142 10.37 2.15 -23.58
N PRO A 143 10.98 1.46 -24.55
CA PRO A 143 11.71 2.15 -25.61
C PRO A 143 10.76 2.75 -26.65
N GLN A 144 10.96 4.03 -27.00
CA GLN A 144 10.40 4.72 -28.15
C GLN A 144 10.72 4.02 -29.47
N LYS A 145 11.83 3.27 -29.55
CA LYS A 145 12.15 2.37 -30.66
C LYS A 145 12.39 0.96 -30.15
N GLY A 146 11.56 0.01 -30.58
CA GLY A 146 11.60 -1.36 -30.05
C GLY A 146 12.99 -2.02 -30.09
N THR A 147 13.36 -2.68 -29.00
CA THR A 147 14.61 -3.43 -28.81
C THR A 147 14.40 -4.94 -29.03
N LYS A 148 15.39 -5.78 -28.71
CA LYS A 148 15.18 -7.23 -28.78
C LYS A 148 14.25 -7.71 -27.66
N GLU A 149 14.29 -7.04 -26.52
CA GLU A 149 13.60 -7.40 -25.29
C GLU A 149 12.20 -6.76 -25.19
N LEU A 150 12.05 -5.53 -25.69
CA LEU A 150 10.82 -4.73 -25.56
C LEU A 150 10.37 -4.16 -26.90
N GLY A 151 9.05 -4.05 -27.05
CA GLY A 151 8.37 -3.45 -28.20
C GLY A 151 8.45 -1.94 -28.21
N GLU A 152 8.08 -1.36 -29.35
CA GLU A 152 8.10 0.07 -29.57
C GLU A 152 6.94 0.76 -28.82
N CYS A 153 7.26 1.82 -28.10
CA CYS A 153 6.31 2.69 -27.41
C CYS A 153 6.64 4.17 -27.69
N THR A 154 6.23 4.66 -28.86
CA THR A 154 6.69 5.97 -29.39
C THR A 154 6.41 7.18 -28.48
N ALA A 155 5.37 7.09 -27.64
CA ALA A 155 5.02 8.13 -26.66
C ALA A 155 5.71 7.99 -25.29
N SER A 156 6.59 7.00 -25.10
CA SER A 156 7.37 6.84 -23.88
C SER A 156 8.31 8.03 -23.64
N ASN A 157 8.61 8.32 -22.37
CA ASN A 157 9.69 9.25 -22.01
C ASN A 157 11.08 8.58 -21.99
N GLU A 158 11.19 7.25 -22.08
CA GLU A 158 12.45 6.50 -21.98
C GLU A 158 13.30 6.93 -20.78
N ALA A 159 12.71 7.02 -19.57
CA ALA A 159 13.39 7.48 -18.37
C ALA A 159 12.84 6.84 -17.08
N GLU A 160 13.71 6.68 -16.09
CA GLU A 160 13.32 6.46 -14.71
C GLU A 160 12.69 7.74 -14.14
N MET A 161 11.37 7.79 -14.04
CA MET A 161 10.68 9.01 -13.61
C MET A 161 9.33 8.78 -12.93
N PHE A 162 8.91 9.76 -12.14
CA PHE A 162 7.55 9.85 -11.59
C PHE A 162 7.07 11.31 -11.49
N TYR A 163 5.75 11.46 -11.44
CA TYR A 163 5.06 12.75 -11.52
C TYR A 163 4.52 13.15 -10.16
N MET A 164 4.75 14.40 -9.75
CA MET A 164 4.44 14.88 -8.42
C MET A 164 3.45 16.04 -8.43
N LEU A 165 2.53 16.01 -7.47
CA LEU A 165 1.61 17.11 -7.17
C LEU A 165 2.38 18.40 -6.84
N VAL A 166 1.80 19.55 -7.21
CA VAL A 166 2.33 20.87 -6.85
C VAL A 166 1.32 21.70 -6.05
N PRO A 167 1.79 22.64 -5.22
CA PRO A 167 0.89 23.57 -4.54
C PRO A 167 0.05 24.36 -5.55
N ASP A 168 -1.24 24.45 -5.25
CA ASP A 168 -2.18 25.38 -5.86
C ASP A 168 -3.01 26.03 -4.75
N PRO A 169 -2.47 27.10 -4.11
CA PRO A 169 -3.14 27.75 -3.00
C PRO A 169 -4.55 28.27 -3.34
N ALA A 170 -4.85 28.54 -4.61
CA ALA A 170 -6.18 28.97 -5.05
C ALA A 170 -7.24 27.88 -4.92
N ARG A 171 -6.83 26.60 -4.95
CA ARG A 171 -7.71 25.44 -4.73
C ARG A 171 -7.89 25.10 -3.24
N GLY A 172 -6.94 25.49 -2.40
CA GLY A 172 -6.95 25.22 -0.96
C GLY A 172 -6.87 23.73 -0.61
N GLY A 173 -7.15 23.41 0.66
CA GLY A 173 -7.21 22.02 1.15
C GLY A 173 -5.94 21.21 0.85
N PRO A 174 -6.04 20.07 0.13
CA PRO A 174 -4.89 19.21 -0.17
C PRO A 174 -3.85 19.87 -1.08
N PHE A 175 -4.20 20.98 -1.73
CA PHE A 175 -3.32 21.73 -2.64
C PHE A 175 -2.62 22.91 -1.96
N SER A 176 -2.81 23.12 -0.65
CA SER A 176 -2.09 24.18 0.06
C SER A 176 -0.59 23.92 0.09
N LEU A 177 0.23 24.98 0.06
CA LEU A 177 1.70 24.86 0.09
C LEU A 177 2.19 24.01 1.27
N SER A 178 1.63 24.20 2.46
CA SER A 178 1.99 23.44 3.65
C SER A 178 1.65 21.95 3.53
N GLU A 179 0.49 21.63 2.94
CA GLU A 179 0.06 20.25 2.80
C GLU A 179 0.90 19.51 1.77
N VAL A 180 1.04 20.08 0.57
CA VAL A 180 1.83 19.46 -0.50
C VAL A 180 3.29 19.32 -0.07
N ARG A 181 3.88 20.35 0.59
CA ARG A 181 5.26 20.25 1.12
C ARG A 181 5.41 19.09 2.11
N ARG A 182 4.43 18.89 2.99
CA ARG A 182 4.45 17.85 4.02
C ARG A 182 4.40 16.45 3.44
N THR A 183 3.53 16.23 2.44
CA THR A 183 3.29 14.89 1.88
C THR A 183 4.27 14.50 0.78
N THR A 184 4.94 15.48 0.14
CA THR A 184 5.82 15.26 -1.02
C THR A 184 6.81 14.12 -0.79
N VAL A 185 7.60 14.15 0.28
CA VAL A 185 8.67 13.16 0.48
C VAL A 185 8.13 11.75 0.76
N GLY A 186 6.98 11.63 1.43
CA GLY A 186 6.31 10.33 1.60
C GLY A 186 5.80 9.77 0.27
N THR A 187 5.23 10.64 -0.58
CA THR A 187 4.85 10.25 -1.94
C THR A 187 6.08 9.91 -2.80
N LEU A 188 7.23 10.56 -2.62
CA LEU A 188 8.46 10.16 -3.32
C LEU A 188 8.87 8.72 -2.99
N ALA A 189 8.81 8.30 -1.72
CA ALA A 189 9.10 6.92 -1.33
C ALA A 189 8.08 5.92 -1.93
N HIS A 190 6.80 6.30 -1.91
CA HIS A 190 5.73 5.49 -2.50
C HIS A 190 5.95 5.26 -4.01
N GLU A 191 6.16 6.33 -4.76
CA GLU A 191 6.34 6.26 -6.22
C GLU A 191 7.68 5.62 -6.60
N PHE A 192 8.73 5.84 -5.81
CA PHE A 192 10.02 5.23 -6.08
C PHE A 192 9.99 3.71 -5.89
N GLN A 193 9.22 3.18 -4.93
CA GLN A 193 8.97 1.75 -4.83
C GLN A 193 8.35 1.19 -6.12
N HIS A 194 7.32 1.85 -6.67
CA HIS A 194 6.67 1.42 -7.90
C HIS A 194 7.65 1.40 -9.07
N LEU A 195 8.46 2.46 -9.20
CA LEU A 195 9.51 2.56 -10.20
C LEU A 195 10.54 1.44 -10.08
N ILE A 196 11.06 1.19 -8.88
CA ILE A 196 12.01 0.09 -8.60
C ILE A 196 11.39 -1.26 -9.02
N ASN A 197 10.15 -1.53 -8.61
CA ASN A 197 9.49 -2.80 -8.89
C ASN A 197 9.33 -3.03 -10.41
N ALA A 198 8.79 -2.05 -11.13
CA ALA A 198 8.60 -2.13 -12.57
C ALA A 198 9.94 -2.26 -13.33
N ALA A 199 10.90 -1.39 -13.03
CA ALA A 199 12.22 -1.36 -13.67
C ALA A 199 12.95 -2.70 -13.51
N ARG A 200 13.00 -3.22 -12.28
CA ARG A 200 13.69 -4.48 -12.00
C ARG A 200 12.99 -5.65 -12.66
N ARG A 201 11.66 -5.72 -12.65
CA ARG A 201 10.92 -6.81 -13.30
C ARG A 201 11.07 -6.80 -14.82
N LEU A 202 11.12 -5.63 -15.45
CA LEU A 202 11.33 -5.49 -16.89
C LEU A 202 12.77 -5.86 -17.29
N TYR A 203 13.77 -5.28 -16.63
CA TYR A 203 15.14 -5.27 -17.14
C TYR A 203 16.12 -6.19 -16.41
N VAL A 204 15.96 -6.36 -15.09
CA VAL A 204 16.87 -7.16 -14.26
C VAL A 204 16.41 -8.60 -14.19
N LEU A 205 15.17 -8.81 -13.78
CA LEU A 205 14.57 -10.12 -13.59
C LEU A 205 14.07 -10.70 -14.91
N LYS A 206 13.67 -9.83 -15.85
CA LYS A 206 13.03 -10.21 -17.12
C LYS A 206 11.87 -11.17 -16.86
N ALA A 207 10.88 -10.70 -16.09
CA ALA A 207 9.78 -11.52 -15.59
C ALA A 207 8.74 -11.89 -16.67
N GLY A 208 8.95 -11.52 -17.94
CA GLY A 208 8.07 -11.86 -19.05
C GLY A 208 6.67 -11.27 -18.87
N ASP A 209 5.63 -12.07 -19.10
CA ASP A 209 4.24 -11.64 -18.93
C ASP A 209 3.87 -11.32 -17.46
N ASN A 210 4.71 -11.70 -16.49
CA ASN A 210 4.56 -11.36 -15.06
C ASN A 210 5.34 -10.10 -14.65
N TRP A 211 5.74 -9.26 -15.60
CA TRP A 211 6.54 -8.06 -15.34
C TRP A 211 5.86 -7.07 -14.38
N GLU A 212 4.54 -7.03 -14.34
CA GLU A 212 3.80 -6.20 -13.40
C GLU A 212 3.46 -7.03 -12.16
N GLU A 213 3.62 -6.46 -10.96
CA GLU A 213 3.09 -7.06 -9.72
C GLU A 213 1.57 -6.80 -9.63
N VAL A 214 0.80 -7.64 -8.92
CA VAL A 214 -0.63 -7.37 -8.67
C VAL A 214 -0.79 -6.13 -7.79
N VAL A 215 -1.86 -5.36 -8.03
CA VAL A 215 -2.06 -4.02 -7.44
C VAL A 215 -1.94 -4.05 -5.92
N TRP A 216 -2.71 -4.90 -5.23
CA TRP A 216 -2.70 -4.97 -3.76
C TRP A 216 -1.29 -5.22 -3.18
N LEU A 217 -0.47 -6.06 -3.81
CA LEU A 217 0.87 -6.37 -3.30
C LEU A 217 1.85 -5.25 -3.60
N ASN A 218 1.77 -4.67 -4.81
CA ASN A 218 2.61 -3.54 -5.19
C ASN A 218 2.35 -2.33 -4.27
N GLU A 219 1.08 -2.03 -4.02
CA GLU A 219 0.64 -0.97 -3.10
C GLU A 219 1.03 -1.25 -1.65
N GLY A 220 0.91 -2.50 -1.21
CA GLY A 220 1.39 -2.92 0.11
C GLY A 220 2.89 -2.65 0.30
N LEU A 221 3.70 -2.92 -0.72
CA LEU A 221 5.13 -2.63 -0.69
C LEU A 221 5.41 -1.11 -0.69
N SER A 222 4.68 -0.31 -1.46
CA SER A 222 4.81 1.16 -1.41
C SER A 222 4.44 1.74 -0.05
N HIS A 223 3.44 1.19 0.63
CA HIS A 223 3.11 1.58 1.99
C HIS A 223 4.14 1.10 3.02
N VAL A 224 4.81 -0.03 2.77
CA VAL A 224 6.01 -0.41 3.54
C VAL A 224 7.15 0.60 3.30
N ALA A 225 7.34 1.10 2.08
CA ALA A 225 8.35 2.15 1.80
C ALA A 225 8.10 3.44 2.61
N GLU A 226 6.84 3.87 2.68
CA GLU A 226 6.38 4.97 3.55
C GLU A 226 6.71 4.69 5.04
N GLU A 227 6.41 3.49 5.54
CA GLU A 227 6.70 3.09 6.93
C GLU A 227 8.21 3.03 7.24
N LEU A 228 9.01 2.50 6.31
CA LEU A 228 10.46 2.44 6.46
C LEU A 228 11.08 3.85 6.46
N THR A 229 10.52 4.77 5.67
CA THR A 229 10.86 6.19 5.69
C THR A 229 10.52 6.82 7.05
N PHE A 230 9.37 6.46 7.65
CA PHE A 230 9.03 6.85 9.01
C PHE A 230 10.09 6.38 10.03
N TYR A 231 10.50 5.12 10.00
CA TYR A 231 11.53 4.61 10.92
C TYR A 231 12.85 5.36 10.76
N ARG A 232 13.28 5.57 9.51
CA ARG A 232 14.53 6.28 9.21
C ARG A 232 14.50 7.75 9.66
N ALA A 233 13.37 8.42 9.52
CA ALA A 233 13.19 9.83 9.87
C ALA A 233 12.98 10.06 11.38
N SER A 234 12.31 9.13 12.07
CA SER A 234 12.01 9.23 13.50
C SER A 234 13.10 8.63 14.41
N GLY A 235 13.92 7.73 13.87
CA GLY A 235 14.87 6.92 14.64
C GLY A 235 14.23 5.79 15.46
N LEU A 236 12.91 5.58 15.34
CA LEU A 236 12.23 4.40 15.86
C LEU A 236 12.52 3.19 14.97
N THR A 237 12.30 1.99 15.50
CA THR A 237 12.54 0.74 14.76
C THR A 237 11.37 -0.23 14.90
N PRO A 238 11.21 -1.20 13.98
CA PRO A 238 10.27 -2.29 14.16
C PRO A 238 10.43 -3.01 15.52
N LYS A 239 9.40 -3.74 15.91
CA LYS A 239 9.35 -4.58 17.13
C LYS A 239 9.46 -3.81 18.46
N GLN A 240 9.10 -2.53 18.49
CA GLN A 240 9.15 -1.67 19.68
C GLN A 240 7.80 -1.48 20.38
N ASP A 241 6.71 -2.09 19.90
CA ASP A 241 5.32 -1.86 20.33
C ASP A 241 5.02 -0.35 20.35
N ILE A 242 5.23 0.31 19.22
CA ILE A 242 5.23 1.77 19.11
C ILE A 242 3.83 2.29 19.39
N ASP A 243 3.70 3.02 20.49
CA ASP A 243 2.52 3.74 20.90
C ASP A 243 2.69 5.25 20.65
N VAL A 244 1.65 6.02 20.94
CA VAL A 244 1.68 7.48 20.71
C VAL A 244 2.72 8.18 21.58
N ALA A 245 3.00 7.65 22.78
CA ALA A 245 4.02 8.21 23.67
C ALA A 245 5.43 8.06 23.07
N LYS A 246 5.75 6.90 22.49
CA LYS A 246 7.02 6.67 21.78
C LYS A 246 7.17 7.57 20.55
N ILE A 247 6.09 7.77 19.78
CA ILE A 247 6.10 8.68 18.62
C ILE A 247 6.42 10.12 19.05
N VAL A 248 5.81 10.60 20.14
CA VAL A 248 5.97 11.98 20.62
C VAL A 248 7.34 12.17 21.30
N ALA A 249 7.87 11.13 21.95
CA ALA A 249 9.18 11.17 22.59
C ALA A 249 10.34 11.11 21.58
N ALA A 250 10.14 10.49 20.41
CA ALA A 250 11.15 10.40 19.37
C ALA A 250 11.42 11.79 18.75
N PRO A 251 12.70 12.21 18.61
CA PRO A 251 13.05 13.45 17.92
C PRO A 251 12.46 13.50 16.51
N GLY A 252 11.58 14.47 16.24
CA GLY A 252 10.89 14.57 14.95
C GLY A 252 9.80 13.51 14.70
N GLY A 253 9.52 12.61 15.65
CA GLY A 253 8.62 11.48 15.48
C GLY A 253 7.19 11.87 15.09
N SER A 254 6.63 12.92 15.68
CA SER A 254 5.30 13.42 15.27
C SER A 254 5.28 13.97 13.85
N ALA A 255 6.35 14.63 13.40
CA ALA A 255 6.44 15.15 12.03
C ALA A 255 6.63 14.01 11.03
N ALA A 256 7.45 13.01 11.37
CA ALA A 256 7.64 11.80 10.58
C ALA A 256 6.33 11.01 10.47
N GLU A 257 5.59 10.84 11.57
CA GLU A 257 4.29 10.16 11.56
C GLU A 257 3.31 10.86 10.61
N LEU A 258 3.17 12.18 10.72
CA LEU A 258 2.29 12.96 9.85
C LEU A 258 2.66 12.88 8.37
N SER A 259 3.94 12.79 8.05
CA SER A 259 4.45 12.87 6.68
C SER A 259 4.53 11.51 5.99
N TYR A 260 4.77 10.44 6.76
CA TYR A 260 5.15 9.13 6.22
C TYR A 260 4.29 7.97 6.73
N GLN A 261 3.43 8.16 7.75
CA GLN A 261 2.73 7.02 8.36
C GLN A 261 1.24 7.25 8.62
N ARG A 262 0.81 8.52 8.74
CA ARG A 262 -0.59 8.90 8.99
C ARG A 262 -1.53 8.28 7.95
N SER A 263 -1.13 8.29 6.69
CA SER A 263 -1.96 7.74 5.60
C SER A 263 -2.18 6.24 5.77
N ASN A 264 -1.14 5.47 6.10
CA ASN A 264 -1.24 4.04 6.43
C ASN A 264 -2.24 3.77 7.55
N PHE A 265 -2.18 4.55 8.63
CA PHE A 265 -3.12 4.41 9.74
C PHE A 265 -4.57 4.75 9.35
N THR A 266 -4.80 5.81 8.59
CA THR A 266 -6.16 6.18 8.15
C THR A 266 -6.77 5.17 7.17
N ARG A 267 -5.94 4.56 6.32
CA ARG A 267 -6.32 3.44 5.45
C ARG A 267 -6.71 2.21 6.25
N LEU A 268 -5.91 1.85 7.24
CA LEU A 268 -6.22 0.75 8.16
C LEU A 268 -7.51 1.00 8.95
N GLN A 269 -7.81 2.24 9.35
CA GLN A 269 -9.10 2.58 9.97
C GLN A 269 -10.29 2.32 9.04
N SER A 270 -10.12 2.50 7.72
CA SER A 270 -11.15 2.17 6.74
C SER A 270 -11.43 0.66 6.75
N PHE A 271 -10.38 -0.17 6.75
CA PHE A 271 -10.52 -1.62 6.89
C PHE A 271 -11.17 -2.02 8.22
N TYR A 272 -10.75 -1.43 9.35
CA TYR A 272 -11.35 -1.73 10.66
C TYR A 272 -12.82 -1.33 10.76
N GLY A 273 -13.28 -0.41 9.91
CA GLY A 273 -14.68 -0.06 9.80
C GLY A 273 -15.52 -1.02 8.98
N GLU A 274 -14.92 -1.77 8.06
CA GLU A 274 -15.62 -2.70 7.16
C GLU A 274 -14.81 -3.98 6.87
N PRO A 275 -14.35 -4.72 7.90
CA PRO A 275 -13.45 -5.87 7.70
C PRO A 275 -14.13 -7.07 7.02
N GLU A 276 -15.46 -7.07 6.96
CA GLU A 276 -16.26 -8.10 6.30
C GLU A 276 -16.29 -7.93 4.77
N ALA A 277 -16.13 -6.69 4.30
CA ALA A 277 -16.33 -6.29 2.91
C ALA A 277 -15.01 -5.94 2.19
N ASN A 278 -13.89 -5.93 2.90
CA ASN A 278 -12.58 -5.56 2.37
C ASN A 278 -11.56 -6.65 2.74
N SER A 279 -10.47 -6.71 1.99
CA SER A 279 -9.47 -7.78 2.11
C SER A 279 -8.05 -7.27 1.87
N PRO A 280 -7.02 -7.82 2.53
CA PRO A 280 -5.62 -7.47 2.23
C PRO A 280 -5.13 -7.98 0.87
N TYR A 281 -5.91 -8.76 0.14
CA TYR A 281 -5.52 -9.29 -1.18
C TYR A 281 -6.67 -9.22 -2.19
N ASP A 282 -7.60 -8.28 -1.98
CA ASP A 282 -8.63 -7.99 -2.98
C ASP A 282 -7.97 -7.57 -4.31
N THR A 283 -8.69 -7.77 -5.42
CA THR A 283 -8.25 -7.28 -6.73
C THR A 283 -8.55 -5.80 -6.94
N ASP A 284 -9.21 -5.18 -5.95
CA ASP A 284 -9.40 -3.75 -5.95
C ASP A 284 -8.12 -2.98 -5.58
N ASP A 285 -8.27 -1.66 -5.46
CA ASP A 285 -7.25 -0.75 -5.01
C ASP A 285 -7.83 0.14 -3.90
N ASP A 286 -8.76 -0.40 -3.12
CA ASP A 286 -9.48 0.39 -2.14
C ASP A 286 -8.56 0.77 -0.98
N LEU A 287 -8.83 1.94 -0.38
CA LEU A 287 -8.05 2.44 0.76
C LEU A 287 -8.02 1.43 1.93
N ALA A 288 -9.08 0.66 2.11
CA ALA A 288 -9.13 -0.39 3.12
C ALA A 288 -8.20 -1.55 2.77
N THR A 289 -8.21 -2.03 1.53
CA THR A 289 -7.30 -3.06 1.01
C THR A 289 -5.84 -2.67 1.23
N ARG A 290 -5.46 -1.45 0.82
CA ARG A 290 -4.12 -0.87 1.03
C ARG A 290 -3.69 -0.85 2.51
N GLY A 291 -4.59 -0.44 3.42
CA GLY A 291 -4.32 -0.42 4.85
C GLY A 291 -4.18 -1.83 5.46
N ALA A 292 -5.02 -2.76 5.02
CA ALA A 292 -5.01 -4.15 5.45
C ALA A 292 -3.73 -4.87 5.01
N ILE A 293 -3.34 -4.73 3.74
CA ILE A 293 -2.12 -5.38 3.23
C ILE A 293 -0.86 -4.80 3.87
N TRP A 294 -0.78 -3.48 4.06
CA TRP A 294 0.36 -2.87 4.74
C TRP A 294 0.53 -3.46 6.15
N GLN A 295 -0.55 -3.50 6.95
CA GLN A 295 -0.48 -4.09 8.29
C GLN A 295 -0.09 -5.57 8.23
N PHE A 296 -0.61 -6.34 7.28
CA PHE A 296 -0.27 -7.76 7.11
C PHE A 296 1.21 -7.96 6.75
N LEU A 297 1.76 -7.17 5.83
CA LEU A 297 3.18 -7.25 5.45
C LEU A 297 4.09 -6.90 6.62
N ARG A 298 3.74 -5.90 7.44
CA ARG A 298 4.47 -5.58 8.67
C ARG A 298 4.37 -6.71 9.71
N TYR A 299 3.19 -7.28 9.88
CA TYR A 299 2.94 -8.45 10.73
C TYR A 299 3.83 -9.64 10.32
N GLU A 300 3.92 -9.93 9.02
CA GLU A 300 4.79 -11.01 8.52
C GLU A 300 6.27 -10.67 8.66
N GLY A 301 6.68 -9.44 8.33
CA GLY A 301 8.05 -8.97 8.52
C GLY A 301 8.50 -9.11 9.97
N ASP A 302 7.63 -8.83 10.94
CA ASP A 302 7.96 -8.97 12.37
C ASP A 302 8.28 -10.41 12.80
N ARG A 303 7.75 -11.38 12.07
CA ARG A 303 7.97 -12.82 12.31
C ARG A 303 9.22 -13.35 11.62
N ARG A 304 9.89 -12.52 10.84
CA ARG A 304 11.16 -12.88 10.20
C ARG A 304 12.34 -12.43 11.05
N PRO A 305 13.45 -13.19 11.03
CA PRO A 305 14.72 -12.73 11.58
C PRO A 305 15.21 -11.45 10.89
N ASP A 306 14.94 -11.35 9.59
CA ASP A 306 15.31 -10.25 8.70
C ASP A 306 14.08 -9.88 7.85
N ASP A 307 13.45 -8.75 8.17
CA ASP A 307 12.29 -8.24 7.43
C ASP A 307 12.70 -7.57 6.12
N GLN A 308 13.88 -6.97 6.06
CA GLN A 308 14.45 -6.42 4.83
C GLN A 308 14.60 -7.51 3.77
N ALA A 309 15.12 -8.69 4.12
CA ALA A 309 15.21 -9.83 3.20
C ALA A 309 13.82 -10.30 2.70
N PHE A 310 12.79 -10.22 3.55
CA PHE A 310 11.42 -10.57 3.18
C PHE A 310 10.83 -9.58 2.17
N PHE A 311 10.93 -8.28 2.44
CA PHE A 311 10.46 -7.25 1.50
C PHE A 311 11.28 -7.24 0.20
N ASN A 312 12.58 -7.50 0.29
CA ASN A 312 13.44 -7.66 -0.88
C ASN A 312 12.96 -8.82 -1.76
N GLY A 313 12.68 -9.98 -1.16
CA GLY A 313 12.18 -11.15 -1.87
C GLY A 313 10.86 -10.92 -2.61
N LEU A 314 9.95 -10.14 -2.01
CA LEU A 314 8.69 -9.74 -2.65
C LEU A 314 8.91 -8.81 -3.85
N ALA A 315 9.78 -7.81 -3.72
CA ALA A 315 10.10 -6.90 -4.83
C ALA A 315 10.92 -7.58 -5.95
N ASN A 316 11.69 -8.63 -5.61
CA ASN A 316 12.65 -9.27 -6.51
C ASN A 316 12.21 -10.64 -7.02
N SER A 317 10.96 -10.75 -7.44
CA SER A 317 10.34 -12.01 -7.86
C SER A 317 9.91 -12.01 -9.32
N LYS A 318 9.98 -13.18 -9.97
CA LYS A 318 9.45 -13.40 -11.33
C LYS A 318 7.99 -13.88 -11.33
N VAL A 319 7.47 -14.23 -10.16
CA VAL A 319 6.06 -14.55 -9.96
C VAL A 319 5.36 -13.35 -9.31
N ARG A 320 4.03 -13.37 -9.27
CA ARG A 320 3.23 -12.24 -8.78
C ARG A 320 2.11 -12.70 -7.86
N GLY A 321 1.54 -11.77 -7.09
CA GLY A 321 0.41 -11.98 -6.19
C GLY A 321 0.64 -13.05 -5.13
N MET A 322 -0.37 -13.90 -4.92
CA MET A 322 -0.31 -14.95 -3.88
C MET A 322 0.85 -15.93 -4.08
N GLU A 323 1.25 -16.21 -5.32
CA GLU A 323 2.41 -17.07 -5.60
C GLU A 323 3.71 -16.40 -5.14
N ASN A 324 3.84 -15.09 -5.38
CA ASN A 324 4.98 -14.33 -4.89
C ASN A 324 5.01 -14.27 -3.36
N LEU A 325 3.88 -13.94 -2.74
CA LEU A 325 3.77 -13.90 -1.29
C LEU A 325 4.11 -15.26 -0.67
N GLN A 326 3.58 -16.35 -1.23
CA GLN A 326 3.90 -17.71 -0.78
C GLN A 326 5.39 -18.03 -0.91
N ALA A 327 6.02 -17.64 -2.03
CA ALA A 327 7.45 -17.86 -2.24
C ALA A 327 8.30 -17.10 -1.22
N ALA A 328 8.00 -15.83 -0.95
CA ALA A 328 8.70 -15.02 0.05
C ALA A 328 8.46 -15.51 1.48
N MET A 329 7.26 -16.02 1.78
CA MET A 329 6.92 -16.57 3.10
C MET A 329 7.50 -17.96 3.33
N GLY A 330 7.72 -18.76 2.29
CA GLY A 330 8.11 -20.17 2.37
C GLY A 330 6.97 -21.10 2.82
N SER A 331 5.73 -20.60 2.89
CA SER A 331 4.54 -21.34 3.34
C SER A 331 3.28 -20.73 2.73
N ASP A 332 2.16 -21.47 2.77
CA ASP A 332 0.85 -20.96 2.37
C ASP A 332 0.50 -19.65 3.12
N PRO A 333 0.17 -18.55 2.41
CA PRO A 333 -0.23 -17.29 3.05
C PRO A 333 -1.57 -17.36 3.78
N ILE A 334 -2.50 -18.25 3.39
CA ILE A 334 -3.88 -18.22 3.89
C ILE A 334 -3.97 -18.45 5.42
N PRO A 335 -3.28 -19.45 6.01
CA PRO A 335 -3.21 -19.57 7.46
C PRO A 335 -2.61 -18.36 8.18
N ALA A 336 -1.69 -17.63 7.54
CA ALA A 336 -1.10 -16.42 8.11
C ALA A 336 -2.09 -15.26 8.11
N PHE A 337 -2.86 -15.06 7.03
CA PHE A 337 -3.95 -14.07 7.01
C PHE A 337 -5.01 -14.36 8.07
N ARG A 338 -5.36 -15.63 8.29
CA ARG A 338 -6.23 -16.04 9.39
C ARG A 338 -5.67 -15.64 10.75
N ASP A 339 -4.39 -15.94 11.01
CA ASP A 339 -3.76 -15.61 12.29
C ASP A 339 -3.62 -14.09 12.48
N TRP A 340 -3.33 -13.36 11.39
CA TRP A 340 -3.35 -11.90 11.35
C TRP A 340 -4.74 -11.34 11.70
N ALA A 341 -5.82 -11.89 11.14
CA ALA A 341 -7.19 -11.48 11.47
C ALA A 341 -7.48 -11.62 12.97
N VAL A 342 -7.01 -12.69 13.62
CA VAL A 342 -7.11 -12.84 15.08
C VAL A 342 -6.25 -11.80 15.81
N SER A 343 -5.04 -11.51 15.32
CA SER A 343 -4.13 -10.52 15.92
C SER A 343 -4.73 -9.11 15.96
N ILE A 344 -5.50 -8.71 14.92
CA ILE A 344 -6.20 -7.41 14.87
C ILE A 344 -7.08 -7.19 16.10
N TYR A 345 -7.72 -8.26 16.57
CA TYR A 345 -8.60 -8.19 17.71
C TYR A 345 -7.88 -8.37 19.04
N THR A 346 -6.88 -9.24 19.09
CA THR A 346 -6.27 -9.70 20.34
C THR A 346 -5.08 -8.88 20.79
N ASP A 347 -4.27 -8.40 19.84
CA ASP A 347 -3.07 -7.62 20.14
C ASP A 347 -3.43 -6.40 21.00
N ASN A 348 -2.63 -6.19 22.05
CA ASN A 348 -2.80 -5.10 23.01
C ASN A 348 -4.19 -5.00 23.70
N ALA A 349 -5.06 -6.02 23.57
CA ALA A 349 -6.35 -6.12 24.26
C ALA A 349 -6.48 -7.34 25.15
N VAL A 350 -5.88 -8.45 24.75
CA VAL A 350 -5.92 -9.71 25.48
C VAL A 350 -4.50 -10.22 25.61
N GLN A 351 -4.06 -10.50 26.84
CA GLN A 351 -2.75 -11.07 27.06
C GLN A 351 -2.73 -12.52 26.57
N THR A 352 -2.11 -12.75 25.41
CA THR A 352 -1.96 -14.06 24.80
C THR A 352 -0.50 -14.54 24.93
N SER A 353 -0.33 -15.83 25.23
CA SER A 353 1.00 -16.47 25.24
C SER A 353 1.46 -16.94 23.87
N ASP A 354 0.57 -16.91 22.87
CA ASP A 354 0.87 -17.31 21.50
C ASP A 354 1.31 -16.08 20.70
N SER A 355 2.59 -16.06 20.33
CA SER A 355 3.20 -14.95 19.61
C SER A 355 2.59 -14.72 18.23
N ARG A 356 1.84 -15.68 17.67
CA ARG A 356 1.13 -15.49 16.40
C ARG A 356 0.10 -14.37 16.49
N PHE A 357 -0.42 -14.08 17.67
CA PHE A 357 -1.46 -13.08 17.85
C PHE A 357 -0.95 -11.71 18.35
N ALA A 358 0.37 -11.51 18.35
CA ALA A 358 1.01 -10.23 18.66
C ALA A 358 1.33 -9.43 17.39
N GLN A 359 1.39 -8.10 17.52
CA GLN A 359 1.83 -7.13 16.50
C GLN A 359 3.04 -6.35 17.05
N PRO A 360 4.26 -6.93 17.00
CA PRO A 360 5.40 -6.40 17.76
C PRO A 360 5.80 -4.97 17.42
N SER A 361 5.61 -4.50 16.18
CA SER A 361 6.04 -3.15 15.78
C SER A 361 5.15 -2.04 16.31
N TRP A 362 3.83 -2.23 16.35
CA TRP A 362 2.88 -1.14 16.56
C TRP A 362 1.84 -1.47 17.62
N ASN A 363 1.65 -0.55 18.55
CA ASN A 363 0.46 -0.54 19.40
C ASN A 363 -0.71 0.10 18.64
N PHE A 364 -1.35 -0.66 17.76
CA PHE A 364 -2.45 -0.18 16.90
C PHE A 364 -3.60 0.44 17.71
N ARG A 365 -3.87 -0.08 18.91
CA ARG A 365 -4.92 0.46 19.78
C ARG A 365 -4.62 1.88 20.22
N SER A 366 -3.38 2.14 20.63
CA SER A 366 -2.92 3.47 21.03
C SER A 366 -2.95 4.46 19.86
N VAL A 367 -2.29 4.11 18.74
CA VAL A 367 -2.14 5.04 17.61
C VAL A 367 -3.46 5.33 16.91
N LEU A 368 -4.29 4.32 16.66
CA LEU A 368 -5.58 4.52 15.99
C LEU A 368 -6.59 5.24 16.89
N ALA A 369 -6.52 5.06 18.21
CA ALA A 369 -7.32 5.85 19.14
C ALA A 369 -6.93 7.33 19.12
N ALA A 370 -5.63 7.65 19.14
CA ALA A 370 -5.17 9.04 19.09
C ALA A 370 -5.59 9.76 17.80
N ILE A 371 -5.53 9.07 16.65
CA ILE A 371 -5.97 9.63 15.36
C ILE A 371 -7.49 9.89 15.36
N ARG A 372 -8.28 9.11 16.11
CA ARG A 372 -9.74 9.24 16.20
C ARG A 372 -10.25 10.08 17.38
N GLY A 373 -9.38 10.84 18.04
CA GLY A 373 -9.78 11.69 19.17
C GLY A 373 -10.00 10.94 20.48
N GLY A 374 -9.30 9.81 20.68
CA GLY A 374 -9.18 9.11 21.97
C GLY A 374 -9.88 7.76 22.07
N THR A 375 -10.58 7.31 21.02
CA THR A 375 -11.31 6.03 21.03
C THR A 375 -10.84 5.10 19.92
N PHE A 376 -10.39 3.90 20.31
CA PHE A 376 -10.10 2.84 19.36
C PHE A 376 -11.39 2.31 18.73
N PHE A 377 -11.35 2.01 17.44
CA PHE A 377 -12.49 1.47 16.73
C PHE A 377 -12.11 0.27 15.87
N LEU A 378 -12.89 -0.79 16.05
CA LEU A 378 -12.95 -1.98 15.23
C LEU A 378 -14.41 -2.38 15.14
N LYS A 379 -14.94 -2.60 13.93
CA LYS A 379 -16.31 -3.04 13.74
C LYS A 379 -16.45 -4.45 14.28
N THR A 380 -17.28 -4.60 15.31
CA THR A 380 -17.63 -5.88 15.92
C THR A 380 -19.13 -6.09 15.87
N ARG A 381 -19.57 -7.34 16.02
CA ARG A 381 -20.97 -7.72 16.14
C ARG A 381 -21.20 -8.38 17.49
N GLN A 382 -22.33 -8.09 18.12
CA GLN A 382 -22.77 -8.88 19.27
C GLN A 382 -23.46 -10.14 18.75
N LEU A 383 -22.93 -11.31 19.10
CA LEU A 383 -23.62 -12.58 18.88
C LEU A 383 -24.60 -12.80 20.03
N ALA A 384 -25.89 -12.85 19.69
CA ALA A 384 -26.98 -13.12 20.61
C ALA A 384 -27.66 -14.44 20.23
N GLY A 385 -28.45 -15.00 21.15
CA GLY A 385 -29.18 -16.24 20.91
C GLY A 385 -30.07 -16.14 19.66
N GLY A 386 -30.02 -17.16 18.81
CA GLY A 386 -30.65 -17.17 17.49
C GLY A 386 -29.65 -17.00 16.35
N ALA A 387 -30.13 -16.52 15.20
CA ALA A 387 -29.36 -16.44 13.96
C ALA A 387 -28.82 -15.02 13.70
N THR A 388 -27.51 -14.91 13.53
CA THR A 388 -26.80 -13.71 13.06
C THR A 388 -26.35 -13.94 11.62
N ARG A 389 -26.69 -13.02 10.72
CA ARG A 389 -26.32 -13.09 9.29
C ARG A 389 -25.29 -12.03 8.93
N LEU A 390 -24.29 -12.43 8.16
CA LEU A 390 -23.28 -11.57 7.56
C LEU A 390 -22.84 -12.15 6.21
N THR A 391 -22.08 -11.36 5.45
CA THR A 391 -21.42 -11.81 4.22
C THR A 391 -19.95 -11.47 4.37
N LEU A 392 -19.07 -12.43 4.09
CA LEU A 392 -17.63 -12.21 4.04
C LEU A 392 -17.18 -12.20 2.59
N HIS A 393 -16.43 -11.17 2.21
CA HIS A 393 -15.66 -11.17 0.96
C HIS A 393 -14.43 -12.06 1.10
N ALA A 394 -13.84 -12.50 0.00
CA ALA A 394 -12.61 -13.28 0.01
C ALA A 394 -11.47 -12.51 0.70
N GLY A 395 -10.91 -13.07 1.77
CA GLY A 395 -9.96 -12.43 2.68
C GLY A 395 -10.58 -11.51 3.73
N GLY A 396 -11.90 -11.39 3.75
CA GLY A 396 -12.66 -10.69 4.76
C GLY A 396 -12.78 -11.47 6.08
N THR A 397 -13.05 -10.75 7.15
CA THR A 397 -13.22 -11.29 8.50
C THR A 397 -14.30 -10.55 9.29
N ALA A 398 -14.83 -11.19 10.33
CA ALA A 398 -15.74 -10.56 11.29
C ALA A 398 -15.29 -10.82 12.73
N PHE A 399 -15.76 -9.99 13.65
CA PHE A 399 -15.47 -10.11 15.08
C PHE A 399 -16.79 -10.23 15.86
N LEU A 400 -17.24 -11.45 16.12
CA LEU A 400 -18.50 -11.71 16.81
C LEU A 400 -18.26 -11.99 18.29
N ARG A 401 -18.71 -11.07 19.15
CA ARG A 401 -18.52 -11.12 20.60
C ARG A 401 -19.68 -11.83 21.29
N PHE A 402 -19.41 -12.67 22.29
CA PHE A 402 -20.43 -13.31 23.11
C PHE A 402 -19.89 -13.70 24.50
N GLY A 403 -20.80 -13.85 25.46
CA GLY A 403 -20.51 -14.43 26.77
C GLY A 403 -21.08 -15.84 26.89
N VAL A 404 -20.55 -16.62 27.84
CA VAL A 404 -21.10 -17.91 28.27
C VAL A 404 -21.17 -17.91 29.79
N ALA A 405 -22.32 -18.30 30.34
CA ALA A 405 -22.54 -18.29 31.79
C ALA A 405 -21.67 -19.33 32.52
N ALA A 406 -21.44 -19.12 33.82
CA ALA A 406 -20.72 -20.07 34.67
C ALA A 406 -21.38 -21.46 34.67
N GLY A 407 -20.57 -22.50 34.42
CA GLY A 407 -21.03 -23.89 34.32
C GLY A 407 -21.93 -24.18 33.11
N ALA A 408 -22.13 -23.21 32.22
CA ALA A 408 -22.94 -23.37 31.02
C ALA A 408 -22.05 -23.60 29.79
N ARG A 409 -22.72 -23.92 28.68
CA ARG A 409 -22.10 -24.17 27.37
C ARG A 409 -22.88 -23.37 26.33
N ALA A 410 -22.15 -22.69 25.46
CA ALA A 410 -22.73 -22.14 24.24
C ALA A 410 -22.58 -23.14 23.09
N ASP A 411 -23.64 -23.28 22.32
CA ASP A 411 -23.70 -24.07 21.09
C ASP A 411 -23.75 -23.10 19.91
N ILE A 412 -22.77 -23.16 19.03
CA ILE A 412 -22.60 -22.23 17.91
C ILE A 412 -22.45 -23.03 16.63
N THR A 413 -23.33 -22.79 15.67
CA THR A 413 -23.32 -23.42 14.35
C THR A 413 -23.16 -22.40 13.25
N LEU A 414 -22.32 -22.72 12.25
CA LEU A 414 -22.04 -21.91 11.08
C LEU A 414 -22.57 -22.66 9.85
N SER A 415 -23.37 -21.97 9.03
CA SER A 415 -24.26 -22.59 8.03
C SER A 415 -23.60 -23.22 6.79
N THR A 416 -22.39 -23.76 6.87
CA THR A 416 -21.77 -24.57 5.80
C THR A 416 -21.88 -26.08 6.01
N GLY A 417 -22.46 -26.56 7.13
CA GLY A 417 -22.73 -27.98 7.32
C GLY A 417 -23.73 -28.28 8.46
N SER A 418 -24.91 -28.80 8.12
CA SER A 418 -25.85 -29.36 9.09
C SER A 418 -25.54 -30.84 9.32
N GLY A 419 -24.61 -31.15 10.24
CA GLY A 419 -24.32 -32.55 10.59
C GLY A 419 -23.02 -32.82 11.33
N ALA A 420 -22.14 -31.83 11.52
CA ALA A 420 -20.90 -32.03 12.27
C ALA A 420 -21.16 -32.26 13.77
N ALA A 421 -20.43 -33.20 14.36
CA ALA A 421 -20.41 -33.36 15.82
C ALA A 421 -19.82 -32.10 16.45
N CYS A 422 -20.35 -31.71 17.61
CA CYS A 422 -19.90 -30.47 18.24
C CYS A 422 -18.46 -30.59 18.74
N GLN A 423 -17.60 -29.68 18.30
CA GLN A 423 -16.23 -29.58 18.78
C GLN A 423 -16.21 -28.79 20.09
N THR A 424 -15.82 -29.43 21.20
CA THR A 424 -15.72 -28.78 22.51
C THR A 424 -14.54 -27.81 22.54
N VAL A 425 -14.82 -26.56 22.90
CA VAL A 425 -13.83 -25.48 23.02
C VAL A 425 -13.80 -25.04 24.48
N ALA A 426 -12.75 -25.43 25.19
CA ALA A 426 -12.47 -25.01 26.55
C ALA A 426 -11.14 -24.25 26.58
N LEU A 427 -11.21 -22.94 26.83
CA LEU A 427 -10.07 -22.03 26.72
C LEU A 427 -9.81 -21.32 28.04
N GLN A 428 -8.54 -21.04 28.33
CA GLN A 428 -8.15 -20.03 29.31
C GLN A 428 -8.14 -18.64 28.67
N VAL A 429 -8.21 -17.58 29.48
CA VAL A 429 -8.12 -16.20 28.98
C VAL A 429 -6.83 -16.03 28.16
N GLY A 430 -6.95 -15.45 26.97
CA GLY A 430 -5.83 -15.27 26.03
C GLY A 430 -5.50 -16.48 25.16
N GLN A 431 -6.14 -17.64 25.39
CA GLN A 431 -6.02 -18.78 24.48
C GLN A 431 -6.94 -18.62 23.28
N VAL A 432 -6.46 -19.13 22.15
CA VAL A 432 -7.16 -19.15 20.88
C VAL A 432 -7.31 -20.61 20.44
N PHE A 433 -8.54 -21.01 20.16
CA PHE A 433 -8.83 -22.20 19.38
C PHE A 433 -8.94 -21.82 17.91
N THR A 434 -8.33 -22.59 17.02
CA THR A 434 -8.44 -22.39 15.57
C THR A 434 -8.80 -23.73 14.94
N ALA A 435 -9.94 -23.78 14.25
CA ALA A 435 -10.36 -24.95 13.50
C ALA A 435 -9.60 -25.03 12.17
N ASN A 436 -9.43 -26.26 11.67
CA ASN A 436 -8.98 -26.48 10.29
C ASN A 436 -10.02 -25.93 9.29
N PRO A 437 -9.61 -25.61 8.05
CA PRO A 437 -10.54 -25.18 7.01
C PRO A 437 -11.68 -26.20 6.81
N GLY A 438 -12.93 -25.71 6.81
CA GLY A 438 -14.13 -26.55 6.70
C GLY A 438 -14.53 -27.31 7.97
N GLU A 439 -13.71 -27.30 9.02
CA GLU A 439 -14.06 -27.71 10.38
C GLU A 439 -14.61 -26.51 11.18
N GLY A 440 -14.96 -26.72 12.46
CA GLY A 440 -15.43 -25.63 13.33
C GLY A 440 -16.79 -25.05 12.94
N THR A 441 -17.57 -25.78 12.12
CA THR A 441 -18.95 -25.42 11.74
C THR A 441 -19.97 -25.70 12.85
N HIS A 442 -19.56 -26.45 13.89
CA HIS A 442 -20.34 -26.67 15.11
C HIS A 442 -19.40 -26.67 16.32
N LEU A 443 -19.47 -25.60 17.11
CA LEU A 443 -18.60 -25.30 18.25
C LEU A 443 -19.37 -25.28 19.55
N CYS A 444 -18.73 -25.80 20.58
CA CYS A 444 -19.30 -25.98 21.88
C CYS A 444 -18.42 -25.35 22.93
N VAL A 445 -18.69 -24.09 23.22
CA VAL A 445 -17.81 -23.23 23.99
C VAL A 445 -18.20 -23.29 25.46
N ASP A 446 -17.27 -23.72 26.31
CA ASP A 446 -17.47 -23.89 27.76
C ASP A 446 -17.35 -22.53 28.47
N GLY A 447 -18.30 -22.17 29.34
CA GLY A 447 -18.18 -20.98 30.19
C GLY A 447 -17.15 -21.13 31.31
N GLY A 448 -16.71 -22.35 31.61
CA GLY A 448 -15.90 -22.67 32.77
C GLY A 448 -16.63 -22.35 34.08
N THR A 449 -15.89 -22.38 35.20
CA THR A 449 -16.47 -22.20 36.54
C THR A 449 -16.95 -20.78 36.83
N GLY A 450 -16.39 -19.77 36.17
CA GLY A 450 -16.70 -18.34 36.39
C GLY A 450 -17.54 -17.69 35.30
N GLY A 451 -17.89 -18.43 34.24
CA GLY A 451 -18.33 -17.85 32.98
C GLY A 451 -17.14 -17.29 32.20
N GLY A 452 -17.38 -16.85 30.97
CA GLY A 452 -16.34 -16.27 30.13
C GLY A 452 -16.89 -15.41 29.01
N GLU A 453 -16.04 -14.53 28.50
CA GLU A 453 -16.32 -13.81 27.25
C GLU A 453 -15.40 -14.31 26.16
N TYR A 454 -15.96 -14.34 24.96
CA TYR A 454 -15.36 -14.95 23.80
C TYR A 454 -15.57 -14.09 22.57
N THR A 455 -14.72 -14.32 21.57
CA THR A 455 -14.86 -13.73 20.25
C THR A 455 -14.67 -14.81 19.20
N LEU A 456 -15.68 -14.97 18.36
CA LEU A 456 -15.63 -15.79 17.16
C LEU A 456 -15.10 -14.93 16.02
N VAL A 457 -14.04 -15.40 15.37
CA VAL A 457 -13.36 -14.74 14.26
C VAL A 457 -13.43 -15.67 13.04
N PRO A 458 -14.51 -15.60 12.24
CA PRO A 458 -14.52 -16.24 10.94
C PRO A 458 -13.64 -15.46 9.96
N PHE A 459 -12.89 -16.18 9.14
CA PHE A 459 -12.07 -15.63 8.06
C PHE A 459 -12.32 -16.45 6.80
N TYR A 460 -12.65 -15.78 5.70
CA TYR A 460 -12.93 -16.45 4.44
C TYR A 460 -11.66 -16.47 3.57
N GLY A 461 -10.87 -17.54 3.66
CA GLY A 461 -9.58 -17.68 2.99
C GLY A 461 -9.64 -18.02 1.50
N ALA A 462 -10.73 -17.66 0.81
CA ALA A 462 -10.81 -17.83 -0.64
C ALA A 462 -9.73 -16.99 -1.34
N ARG A 463 -9.19 -17.53 -2.43
CA ARG A 463 -8.13 -16.88 -3.23
C ARG A 463 -8.68 -16.11 -4.44
N THR A 464 -9.96 -16.31 -4.78
CA THR A 464 -10.67 -15.53 -5.80
C THR A 464 -11.25 -14.29 -5.13
N SER A 465 -10.74 -13.12 -5.48
CA SER A 465 -11.07 -11.83 -4.83
C SER A 465 -12.57 -11.48 -4.85
N ASP A 466 -13.28 -11.79 -5.93
CA ASP A 466 -14.72 -11.48 -6.06
C ASP A 466 -15.65 -12.46 -5.32
N ASP A 467 -15.10 -13.52 -4.71
CA ASP A 467 -15.93 -14.50 -4.02
C ASP A 467 -16.54 -13.91 -2.74
N GLN A 468 -17.82 -14.18 -2.53
CA GLN A 468 -18.55 -13.81 -1.33
C GLN A 468 -19.16 -15.04 -0.65
N LEU A 469 -19.04 -15.09 0.67
CA LEU A 469 -19.60 -16.14 1.51
C LEU A 469 -20.70 -15.57 2.41
N PRO A 470 -21.99 -15.76 2.05
CA PRO A 470 -23.09 -15.56 2.99
C PRO A 470 -22.97 -16.55 4.14
N LEU A 471 -22.87 -16.03 5.36
CA LEU A 471 -22.68 -16.81 6.58
C LEU A 471 -23.83 -16.56 7.56
N THR A 472 -24.50 -17.62 7.98
CA THR A 472 -25.42 -17.60 9.12
C THR A 472 -24.77 -18.29 10.31
N VAL A 473 -24.57 -17.53 11.40
CA VAL A 473 -24.11 -18.03 12.69
C VAL A 473 -25.32 -18.17 13.60
N THR A 474 -25.70 -19.40 13.94
CA THR A 474 -26.78 -19.68 14.88
C THR A 474 -26.19 -20.04 16.24
N SER A 475 -26.70 -19.43 17.31
CA SER A 475 -26.17 -19.69 18.65
C SER A 475 -27.24 -19.90 19.71
N THR A 476 -26.96 -20.76 20.69
CA THR A 476 -27.73 -20.93 21.92
C THR A 476 -26.78 -20.95 23.12
N GLY A 477 -27.29 -20.65 24.32
CA GLY A 477 -26.45 -20.60 25.53
C GLY A 477 -25.49 -19.41 25.61
N VAL A 478 -25.58 -18.45 24.68
CA VAL A 478 -24.77 -17.22 24.67
C VAL A 478 -25.42 -16.09 25.46
N GLN A 479 -24.59 -15.20 25.99
CA GLN A 479 -24.97 -13.94 26.65
C GLN A 479 -24.34 -12.75 25.92
N ILE A 480 -24.85 -11.54 26.19
CA ILE A 480 -24.24 -10.31 25.67
C ILE A 480 -22.86 -10.15 26.30
N ALA A 481 -21.83 -9.95 25.48
CA ALA A 481 -20.47 -9.67 25.97
C ALA A 481 -20.37 -8.21 26.42
N ALA A 482 -19.79 -7.98 27.59
CA ALA A 482 -19.63 -6.65 28.17
C ALA A 482 -18.19 -6.12 28.07
N GLY A 483 -17.18 -7.00 28.04
CA GLY A 483 -15.75 -6.70 27.94
C GLY A 483 -15.27 -6.37 26.51
N PRO A 484 -14.03 -5.90 26.34
CA PRO A 484 -13.54 -5.25 25.11
C PRO A 484 -13.71 -6.11 23.83
N PRO A 485 -13.69 -5.50 22.62
CA PRO A 485 -13.74 -4.09 22.23
C PRO A 485 -15.12 -3.77 21.58
N SER A 486 -15.96 -2.86 22.05
CA SER A 486 -15.88 -1.86 23.12
C SER A 486 -17.31 -1.71 23.72
N PRO A 487 -17.59 -0.86 24.73
CA PRO A 487 -17.09 0.52 24.88
C PRO A 487 -15.94 0.63 25.90
N ASP A 488 -15.00 1.52 25.61
CA ASP A 488 -13.77 1.85 26.35
C ASP A 488 -13.69 1.51 27.84
N ARG A 489 -12.51 1.01 28.27
CA ARG A 489 -11.68 1.58 29.36
C ARG A 489 -10.21 1.15 29.21
N VAL A 490 -9.50 1.69 28.24
CA VAL A 490 -8.27 2.38 28.68
C VAL A 490 -8.74 3.81 28.80
N PRO A 491 -8.75 4.44 29.99
CA PRO A 491 -8.72 5.90 29.98
C PRO A 491 -7.47 6.24 29.17
N PHE A 492 -7.66 6.71 27.94
CA PHE A 492 -6.68 7.61 27.35
C PHE A 492 -6.53 8.67 28.43
N ALA A 493 -5.44 8.60 29.19
CA ALA A 493 -5.23 9.53 30.28
C ALA A 493 -5.48 10.90 29.69
N SER A 494 -6.19 11.78 30.39
CA SER A 494 -6.39 13.16 29.96
C SER A 494 -5.08 13.94 29.74
N ALA A 495 -3.94 13.27 29.96
CA ALA A 495 -2.57 13.72 29.72
C ALA A 495 -1.81 12.89 28.65
N ALA A 496 -2.44 11.94 27.95
CA ALA A 496 -1.79 11.23 26.85
C ALA A 496 -1.52 12.23 25.72
N PRO A 497 -0.28 12.27 25.17
CA PRO A 497 0.05 13.26 24.17
C PRO A 497 -0.81 13.05 22.93
N ALA A 498 -1.44 14.12 22.45
CA ALA A 498 -2.24 14.07 21.24
C ALA A 498 -1.32 14.21 20.02
N LEU A 499 -1.55 13.38 18.99
CA LEU A 499 -0.99 13.66 17.67
C LEU A 499 -1.67 14.92 17.10
N GLN A 500 -0.97 15.66 16.23
CA GLN A 500 -1.56 16.84 15.62
C GLN A 500 -2.84 16.44 14.86
N THR A 501 -3.90 17.22 15.10
CA THR A 501 -5.16 17.14 14.36
C THR A 501 -5.03 18.02 13.13
N THR A 502 -4.65 17.44 12.00
CA THR A 502 -4.76 18.12 10.70
C THR A 502 -5.91 17.51 9.90
N PRO A 503 -6.58 18.29 9.04
CA PRO A 503 -7.55 17.74 8.12
C PRO A 503 -6.90 16.60 7.33
N THR A 504 -7.46 15.40 7.42
CA THR A 504 -7.05 14.27 6.59
C THR A 504 -7.78 14.39 5.26
N PHE A 505 -7.03 14.68 4.20
CA PHE A 505 -7.58 14.68 2.85
C PHE A 505 -7.52 13.26 2.29
N ARG A 506 -8.60 12.84 1.63
CA ARG A 506 -8.66 11.51 1.04
C ARG A 506 -7.82 11.49 -0.24
N GLN A 507 -6.76 10.70 -0.29
CA GLN A 507 -6.13 10.38 -1.58
C GLN A 507 -7.03 9.39 -2.33
N SER A 508 -7.23 9.62 -3.63
CA SER A 508 -7.94 8.66 -4.49
C SER A 508 -6.96 7.59 -4.95
N THR A 509 -7.45 6.35 -4.99
CA THR A 509 -6.74 5.18 -5.47
C THR A 509 -7.15 4.80 -6.90
N GLN A 510 -8.21 5.41 -7.43
CA GLN A 510 -8.73 5.06 -8.75
C GLN A 510 -7.71 5.26 -9.87
N LEU A 511 -6.82 6.25 -9.74
CA LEU A 511 -5.76 6.50 -10.72
C LEU A 511 -4.82 5.32 -10.81
N GLU A 512 -4.33 4.80 -9.68
CA GLU A 512 -3.37 3.70 -9.67
C GLU A 512 -3.99 2.44 -10.27
N MET A 513 -5.16 2.00 -9.80
CA MET A 513 -5.88 0.90 -10.44
C MET A 513 -6.02 1.07 -11.95
N GLN A 514 -6.52 2.22 -12.41
CA GLN A 514 -6.73 2.48 -13.84
C GLN A 514 -5.41 2.46 -14.62
N LEU A 515 -4.32 2.96 -14.02
CA LEU A 515 -2.99 2.99 -14.61
C LEU A 515 -2.40 1.59 -14.73
N ARG A 516 -2.42 0.79 -13.65
CA ARG A 516 -1.94 -0.60 -13.63
C ARG A 516 -2.71 -1.49 -14.59
N ASP A 517 -4.04 -1.37 -14.59
CA ASP A 517 -4.89 -2.08 -15.54
C ASP A 517 -4.58 -1.71 -17.00
N ARG A 518 -4.30 -0.43 -17.26
CA ARG A 518 -3.90 0.04 -18.58
C ARG A 518 -2.54 -0.50 -18.97
N GLU A 519 -1.54 -0.37 -18.11
CA GLU A 519 -0.20 -0.89 -18.32
C GLU A 519 -0.23 -2.38 -18.64
N ARG A 520 -0.97 -3.18 -17.86
CA ARG A 520 -1.11 -4.61 -18.14
C ARG A 520 -1.69 -4.89 -19.52
N ARG A 521 -2.72 -4.15 -19.93
CA ARG A 521 -3.36 -4.35 -21.24
C ARG A 521 -2.50 -3.87 -22.40
N GLU A 522 -1.83 -2.72 -22.26
CA GLU A 522 -1.20 -2.01 -23.38
C GLU A 522 0.32 -2.25 -23.46
N LEU A 523 1.01 -2.49 -22.34
CA LEU A 523 2.46 -2.71 -22.29
C LEU A 523 2.86 -4.19 -22.30
N THR A 524 2.07 -5.10 -21.70
CA THR A 524 2.39 -6.54 -21.73
C THR A 524 2.56 -7.10 -23.15
N PRO A 525 1.75 -6.72 -24.16
CA PRO A 525 1.97 -7.14 -25.53
C PRO A 525 3.32 -6.71 -26.12
N LEU A 526 3.95 -5.68 -25.55
CA LEU A 526 5.25 -5.18 -25.96
C LEU A 526 6.41 -5.96 -25.30
N ILE A 527 6.17 -6.88 -24.38
CA ILE A 527 7.24 -7.76 -23.87
C ILE A 527 7.59 -8.82 -24.93
N ARG A 528 8.80 -8.74 -25.50
CA ARG A 528 9.26 -9.62 -26.60
C ARG A 528 9.98 -10.86 -26.09
N ASP A 529 10.77 -10.72 -25.02
CA ASP A 529 11.42 -11.86 -24.34
C ASP A 529 10.41 -12.54 -23.41
N ARG A 530 9.43 -13.24 -24.02
CA ARG A 530 8.50 -14.09 -23.31
C ARG A 530 9.26 -15.33 -22.85
N GLY A 531 9.91 -15.23 -21.69
CA GLY A 531 10.30 -16.43 -20.94
C GLY A 531 9.09 -17.38 -20.87
N THR A 532 9.32 -18.69 -20.85
CA THR A 532 8.24 -19.69 -20.78
C THR A 532 7.52 -19.59 -19.44
N ALA A 533 6.61 -18.63 -19.30
CA ALA A 533 5.71 -18.52 -18.18
C ALA A 533 4.54 -19.44 -18.45
N SER A 534 4.42 -20.50 -17.64
CA SER A 534 3.17 -21.24 -17.55
C SER A 534 2.12 -20.28 -17.01
N HIS A 535 1.08 -20.01 -17.80
CA HIS A 535 -0.17 -19.45 -17.28
C HIS A 535 -0.82 -20.48 -16.36
N ALA A 536 -0.31 -20.62 -15.14
CA ALA A 536 -1.02 -21.28 -14.07
C ALA A 536 -1.83 -20.21 -13.34
N GLN A 537 -2.86 -19.68 -14.00
CA GLN A 537 -4.05 -19.30 -13.24
C GLN A 537 -4.62 -20.61 -12.73
N ALA A 538 -4.15 -21.06 -11.57
CA ALA A 538 -4.92 -21.99 -10.78
C ALA A 538 -6.15 -21.20 -10.29
N ALA A 539 -7.16 -21.11 -11.15
CA ALA A 539 -8.53 -20.91 -10.72
C ALA A 539 -8.88 -22.15 -9.90
N ALA A 540 -8.47 -22.15 -8.63
CA ALA A 540 -9.08 -23.02 -7.66
C ALA A 540 -10.50 -22.50 -7.49
N THR A 541 -11.47 -23.22 -8.06
CA THR A 541 -12.88 -23.00 -7.76
C THR A 541 -13.05 -23.08 -6.25
N ALA A 542 -13.42 -21.97 -5.60
CA ALA A 542 -13.65 -21.94 -4.17
C ALA A 542 -14.70 -23.00 -3.81
N ALA A 543 -14.27 -23.97 -3.01
CA ALA A 543 -15.20 -24.86 -2.35
C ALA A 543 -15.61 -24.21 -1.00
N PRO A 544 -16.74 -24.61 -0.41
CA PRO A 544 -17.11 -24.26 0.97
C PRO A 544 -16.08 -24.66 2.06
N SER A 545 -14.90 -25.14 1.68
CA SER A 545 -13.76 -25.52 2.51
C SER A 545 -12.92 -24.33 3.01
N ASP A 546 -13.08 -23.13 2.47
CA ASP A 546 -12.13 -22.03 2.73
C ASP A 546 -12.55 -21.11 3.90
N LEU A 547 -13.57 -21.50 4.66
CA LEU A 547 -13.93 -20.84 5.91
C LEU A 547 -13.02 -21.34 7.04
N TYR A 548 -12.28 -20.42 7.64
CA TYR A 548 -11.52 -20.65 8.88
C TYR A 548 -12.29 -20.03 10.04
N VAL A 549 -12.30 -20.74 11.18
CA VAL A 549 -13.00 -20.28 12.37
C VAL A 549 -12.05 -20.31 13.55
N SER A 550 -11.84 -19.15 14.17
CA SER A 550 -11.11 -19.05 15.44
C SER A 550 -12.03 -18.58 16.57
N VAL A 551 -11.79 -19.07 17.78
CA VAL A 551 -12.44 -18.61 19.01
C VAL A 551 -11.36 -18.17 19.98
N VAL A 552 -11.47 -16.94 20.46
CA VAL A 552 -10.59 -16.40 21.51
C VAL A 552 -11.38 -16.27 22.80
N ARG A 553 -10.82 -16.67 23.94
CA ARG A 553 -11.36 -16.28 25.25
C ARG A 553 -10.75 -14.96 25.69
N THR A 554 -11.58 -13.95 25.86
CA THR A 554 -11.17 -12.59 26.22
C THR A 554 -11.32 -12.30 27.71
N LYS A 555 -12.18 -13.06 28.42
CA LYS A 555 -12.43 -12.90 29.86
C LYS A 555 -12.81 -14.21 30.55
#